data_AF-A0A7L0TG21-F1
#
_entry.id   AF-A0A7L0TG21-F1
#
_cell.length_a   1.000
_cell.length_b   1.000
_cell.length_c   1.000
_cell.angle_alpha   90.00
_cell.angle_beta   90.00
_cell.angle_gamma   90.00
#
_symmetry.space_group_name_H-M   'P 1'
#
loop_
_entity.id
_entity.type
_entity.pdbx_description
1 polymer ?
#
loop_
_entity_poly.entity_id
_entity_poly.type
_entity_poly.pdbx_seq_one_letter_code
_entity_poly.pdbx_strand_id
1 'polypeptide(L)' 'PALARLVAERAAAAAGGGGRFTLGLSGGSLVGLLARDLPPAAPPAPARWLLAFCDERLVPSEHPESTAGAYAVS' A
#
# COMPACT_ATOMS: atom_id res chain seq x y z
N PRO A 1 -11.55 -6.38 6.62
CA PRO A 1 -11.19 -6.81 5.24
C PRO A 1 -9.94 -7.69 5.29
N ALA A 2 -9.95 -8.86 4.64
CA ALA A 2 -8.93 -9.90 4.84
C ALA A 2 -7.52 -9.48 4.39
N LEU A 3 -7.40 -8.80 3.24
CA LEU A 3 -6.12 -8.33 2.71
C LEU A 3 -5.47 -7.28 3.61
N ALA A 4 -6.22 -6.25 4.02
CA ALA A 4 -5.71 -5.22 4.93
C ALA A 4 -5.24 -5.79 6.28
N ARG A 5 -6.01 -6.74 6.84
CA ARG A 5 -5.61 -7.43 8.08
C ARG A 5 -4.30 -8.20 7.89
N LEU A 6 -4.16 -8.93 6.80
CA LEU A 6 -2.94 -9.64 6.46
C LEU A 6 -1.74 -8.68 6.39
N VAL A 7 -1.87 -7.56 5.68
CA VAL A 7 -0.79 -6.56 5.55
C VAL A 7 -0.43 -5.99 6.92
N ALA A 8 -1.41 -5.61 7.74
CA ALA A 8 -1.20 -5.08 9.08
C ALA A 8 -0.47 -6.08 10.01
N GLU A 9 -0.84 -7.36 9.98
CA GLU A 9 -0.19 -8.42 10.75
C GLU A 9 1.28 -8.59 10.35
N ARG A 10 1.58 -8.55 9.04
CA ARG A 10 2.96 -8.65 8.55
C ARG A 10 3.79 -7.42 8.91
N ALA A 11 3.18 -6.24 8.88
CA ALA A 11 3.83 -5.02 9.30
C ALA A 11 4.14 -5.00 10.80
N ALA A 12 3.20 -5.45 11.64
CA ALA A 12 3.39 -5.56 13.08
C ALA A 12 4.51 -6.56 13.43
N ALA A 13 4.55 -7.71 12.75
CA ALA A 13 5.62 -8.69 12.91
C ALA A 13 7.00 -8.12 12.53
N ALA A 14 7.10 -7.34 11.45
CA ALA A 14 8.34 -6.70 11.02
C ALA A 14 8.82 -5.60 11.99
N ALA A 15 7.89 -4.86 12.61
CA ALA A 15 8.20 -3.84 13.60
C ALA A 15 8.81 -4.43 14.89
N GLY A 16 8.30 -5.58 15.36
CA GLY A 16 8.80 -6.26 16.55
C GLY A 16 10.25 -6.74 16.45
N GLY A 17 10.74 -7.00 15.23
CA GLY A 17 12.13 -7.37 14.97
C GLY A 17 13.08 -6.19 14.77
N GLY A 18 12.63 -4.95 14.96
CA GLY A 18 13.46 -3.77 14.70
C GLY A 18 13.76 -3.58 13.21
N GLY A 19 12.98 -4.17 12.29
CA GLY A 19 13.16 -4.10 10.84
C GLY A 19 12.26 -3.08 10.13
N ARG A 20 12.49 -2.90 8.83
CA ARG A 20 11.61 -2.14 7.92
C ARG A 20 10.57 -3.08 7.30
N PHE A 21 9.33 -2.62 7.16
CA PHE A 21 8.32 -3.36 6.40
C PHE A 21 8.27 -2.84 4.96
N THR A 22 8.32 -3.73 3.96
CA THR A 22 8.26 -3.35 2.54
C THR A 22 7.02 -3.97 1.90
N LEU A 23 6.26 -3.17 1.16
CA LEU A 23 5.04 -3.59 0.47
C LEU A 23 5.08 -3.12 -0.99
N GLY A 24 4.90 -4.07 -1.90
CA GLY A 24 4.60 -3.81 -3.30
C GLY A 24 3.12 -3.46 -3.47
N LEU A 25 2.83 -2.36 -4.15
CA LEU A 25 1.49 -1.90 -4.49
C LEU A 25 1.23 -2.20 -5.96
N SER A 26 0.19 -2.97 -6.24
CA SER A 26 -0.28 -3.23 -7.61
C SER A 26 -1.43 -2.29 -7.95
N GLY A 27 -1.57 -1.97 -9.24
CA GLY A 27 -2.72 -1.22 -9.75
C GLY A 27 -4.01 -2.03 -9.84
N GLY A 28 -4.95 -1.53 -10.64
CA GLY A 28 -6.23 -2.19 -10.92
C GLY A 28 -7.14 -2.29 -9.70
N SER A 29 -7.85 -3.42 -9.56
CA SER A 29 -8.86 -3.62 -8.51
C SER A 29 -8.31 -3.61 -7.08
N LEU A 30 -6.99 -3.80 -6.90
CA LEU A 30 -6.35 -3.78 -5.59
C LEU A 30 -6.22 -2.37 -5.00
N VAL A 31 -6.20 -1.32 -5.83
CA VAL A 31 -6.10 0.07 -5.38
C VAL A 31 -7.23 0.40 -4.42
N GLY A 32 -8.48 0.22 -4.85
CA GLY A 32 -9.65 0.54 -4.04
C GLY A 32 -9.80 -0.35 -2.79
N LEU A 33 -9.36 -1.61 -2.84
CA LEU A 33 -9.33 -2.46 -1.66
C LEU A 33 -8.31 -1.96 -0.64
N LEU A 34 -7.08 -1.69 -1.07
CA LEU A 34 -6.00 -1.29 -0.16
C LEU A 34 -6.19 0.15 0.35
N ALA A 35 -6.52 1.10 -0.51
CA ALA A 35 -6.70 2.50 -0.12
C ALA A 35 -7.83 2.68 0.90
N ARG A 36 -8.94 1.96 0.73
CA ARG A 36 -10.07 2.01 1.66
C ARG A 36 -9.77 1.28 2.97
N ASP A 37 -9.20 0.09 2.88
CA ASP A 37 -9.22 -0.86 4.01
C ASP A 37 -7.91 -0.87 4.83
N LEU A 38 -6.79 -0.46 4.24
CA LEU A 38 -5.47 -0.52 4.87
C LEU A 38 -5.23 0.63 5.87
N PRO A 39 -5.54 1.91 5.60
CA PRO A 39 -5.34 2.99 6.56
C PRO A 39 -5.96 2.75 7.95
N PRO A 40 -7.23 2.29 8.07
CA PRO A 40 -7.80 2.01 9.39
C PRO A 40 -7.25 0.74 10.05
N ALA A 41 -6.66 -0.18 9.28
CA ALA A 41 -6.06 -1.42 9.79
C ALA A 41 -4.58 -1.27 10.17
N ALA A 42 -3.90 -0.23 9.69
CA ALA A 42 -2.45 -0.07 9.85
C ALA A 42 -2.06 0.34 11.29
N PRO A 43 -0.98 -0.22 11.85
CA PRO A 43 -0.49 0.18 13.16
C PRO A 43 0.07 1.63 13.15
N PRO A 44 0.08 2.32 14.31
CA PRO A 44 0.57 3.69 14.45
C PRO A 44 2.10 3.77 14.41
N ALA A 45 2.72 3.40 13.28
CA ALA A 45 4.11 3.72 12.93
C ALA A 45 4.40 3.42 11.44
N PRO A 46 3.77 4.13 10.49
CA PRO A 46 4.08 3.99 9.06
C PRO A 46 5.50 4.47 8.71
N ALA A 47 6.22 5.14 9.62
CA ALA A 47 7.56 5.67 9.41
C ALA A 47 8.63 4.62 9.04
N ARG A 48 8.31 3.32 9.17
CA ARG A 48 9.18 2.21 8.77
C ARG A 48 8.65 1.42 7.58
N TRP A 49 7.70 1.97 6.83
CA TRP A 49 7.21 1.32 5.63
C TRP A 49 8.02 1.77 4.41
N LEU A 50 8.33 0.84 3.51
CA LEU A 50 8.69 1.12 2.12
C LEU A 50 7.50 0.71 1.26
N LEU A 51 6.89 1.68 0.59
CA LEU A 51 5.91 1.40 -0.44
C LEU A 51 6.59 1.58 -1.80
N ALA A 52 6.38 0.62 -2.69
CA ALA A 52 6.84 0.69 -4.07
C ALA A 52 5.77 0.12 -4.98
N PHE A 53 5.63 0.64 -6.20
CA PHE A 53 4.74 0.03 -7.18
C PHE A 53 5.40 -1.20 -7.80
N CYS A 54 4.63 -2.27 -7.98
CA CYS A 54 5.10 -3.48 -8.65
C CYS A 54 5.46 -3.21 -10.12
N ASP A 55 4.67 -2.33 -10.74
CA ASP A 55 4.85 -1.77 -12.07
C ASP A 55 4.18 -0.38 -12.11
N GLU A 56 4.54 0.46 -13.08
CA GLU A 56 3.87 1.72 -13.34
C GLU A 56 3.90 2.01 -14.84
N ARG A 57 2.88 2.70 -15.32
CA ARG A 57 2.68 3.06 -16.71
C ARG A 57 3.38 4.40 -16.90
N LEU A 58 4.21 4.52 -17.94
CA LEU A 58 4.93 5.76 -18.23
C LEU A 58 3.97 6.80 -18.84
N VAL A 59 3.13 7.38 -17.98
CA VAL A 59 2.11 8.37 -18.30
C VAL A 59 2.06 9.42 -17.17
N PRO A 60 1.47 10.60 -17.40
CA PRO A 60 1.22 11.58 -16.33
C PRO A 60 0.38 10.99 -15.19
N SER A 61 0.54 11.52 -13.98
CA SER A 61 -0.18 11.06 -12.78
C SER A 61 -1.70 11.18 -12.90
N GLU A 62 -2.20 12.13 -13.68
CA GLU A 62 -3.63 12.37 -13.88
C GLU A 62 -4.24 11.40 -14.90
N HIS A 63 -3.40 10.62 -15.60
CA HIS A 63 -3.87 9.67 -16.60
C HIS A 63 -4.61 8.50 -15.90
N PRO A 64 -5.77 8.05 -16.43
CA PRO A 64 -6.59 7.01 -15.78
C PRO A 64 -5.87 5.66 -15.59
N GLU A 65 -4.80 5.40 -16.35
CA GLU A 65 -3.97 4.21 -16.22
C GLU A 65 -2.79 4.36 -15.25
N SER A 66 -2.59 5.53 -14.61
CA SER A 66 -1.55 5.73 -13.61
C SER A 66 -1.93 5.01 -12.32
N THR A 67 -1.10 4.06 -11.87
CA THR A 67 -1.31 3.40 -10.57
C THR A 67 -1.09 4.38 -9.43
N ALA A 68 -0.03 5.19 -9.51
CA ALA A 68 0.26 6.27 -8.58
C ALA A 68 -0.88 7.29 -8.50
N GLY A 69 -1.40 7.69 -9.66
CA GLY A 69 -2.57 8.56 -9.77
C GLY A 69 -3.79 7.98 -9.07
N ALA A 70 -4.10 6.71 -9.35
CA ALA A 70 -5.24 6.02 -8.75
C ALA A 70 -5.12 5.97 -7.22
N TYR A 71 -3.94 5.68 -6.67
CA TYR A 71 -3.72 5.70 -5.22
C TYR A 71 -3.79 7.11 -4.62
N ALA A 72 -3.35 8.14 -5.33
CA ALA A 72 -3.31 9.52 -4.82
C ALA A 72 -4.71 10.14 -4.63
N VAL A 73 -5.69 9.68 -5.40
CA VAL A 73 -7.09 10.17 -5.33
C VAL A 73 -8.04 9.22 -4.58
N SER A 74 -7.54 8.08 -4.10
CA SER A 74 -8.31 7.06 -3.39
C SER A 74 -8.37 7.26 -1.88
#